data_AF-A0A383AKF6-F1
#
_entry.id   AF-A0A383AKF6-F1
#
_cell.length_a   1.000
_cell.length_b   1.000
_cell.length_c   1.000
_cell.angle_alpha   90.00
_cell.angle_beta   90.00
_cell.angle_gamma   90.00
#
_symmetry.space_group_name_H-M   'P 1'
#
loop_
_entity.id
_entity.type
_entity.pdbx_description
1 polymer ?
#
loop_
_entity_poly.entity_id
_entity_poly.type
_entity_poly.pdbx_seq_one_letter_code
_entity_poly.pdbx_strand_id
1 'polypeptide(L)'
;MNTRDSIKQALKKNNAVLVAHYYVSADIQTLAEETGGIVSDSLEMARFGQNCDAETIVVAGVKFMGETAKILSPEKNVLVLDDQATCSLDLSCPIDDFSAFCDANPDH
;
A
#
# COMPACT_ATOMS: atom_id res chain seq x y z
N MET A 1 14.39 -14.53 19.77
CA MET A 1 14.24 -13.44 18.77
C MET A 1 12.84 -12.90 18.92
N ASN A 2 12.66 -11.60 19.13
CA ASN A 2 11.31 -11.03 19.26
C ASN A 2 10.69 -10.85 17.86
N THR A 3 9.37 -10.66 17.79
CA THR A 3 8.65 -10.53 16.51
C THR A 3 9.16 -9.37 15.65
N ARG A 4 9.52 -8.24 16.27
CA ARG A 4 10.02 -7.05 15.56
C ARG A 4 11.32 -7.35 14.81
N ASP A 5 12.26 -8.03 15.46
CA ASP A 5 13.53 -8.44 14.85
C ASP A 5 13.31 -9.44 13.72
N SER A 6 12.36 -10.36 13.88
CA SER A 6 11.95 -11.30 12.80
C SER A 6 11.44 -10.57 11.57
N ILE A 7 10.61 -9.54 11.74
CA ILE A 7 10.09 -8.76 10.62
C ILE A 7 11.22 -7.99 9.93
N LYS A 8 12.10 -7.32 10.68
CA LYS A 8 13.27 -6.60 10.11
C LYS A 8 14.17 -7.52 9.29
N GLN A 9 14.44 -8.73 9.79
CA GLN A 9 15.23 -9.71 9.07
C GLN A 9 14.51 -10.23 7.82
N ALA A 10 13.19 -10.46 7.89
CA ALA A 10 12.40 -10.89 6.76
C ALA A 10 12.35 -9.83 5.65
N LEU A 11 12.17 -8.55 6.00
CA LEU A 11 12.18 -7.45 5.03
C LEU A 11 13.52 -7.41 4.26
N LYS A 12 14.63 -7.45 5.00
CA LYS A 12 15.97 -7.48 4.38
C LYS A 12 16.19 -8.71 3.51
N LYS A 13 15.80 -9.89 3.97
CA LYS A 13 15.98 -11.16 3.24
C LYS A 13 15.24 -11.17 1.89
N ASN A 14 14.07 -10.51 1.83
CA ASN A 14 13.22 -10.50 0.64
C ASN A 14 13.38 -9.24 -0.21
N ASN A 15 14.44 -8.44 0.01
CA ASN A 15 14.62 -7.14 -0.63
C ASN A 15 13.31 -6.30 -0.62
N ALA A 16 12.70 -6.21 0.55
CA ALA A 16 11.38 -5.65 0.75
C ALA A 16 11.43 -4.36 1.56
N VAL A 17 10.57 -3.40 1.18
CA VAL A 17 10.37 -2.15 1.91
C VAL A 17 8.96 -2.10 2.49
N LEU A 18 8.84 -1.58 3.72
CA LEU A 18 7.56 -1.40 4.40
C LEU A 18 7.09 0.05 4.25
N VAL A 19 5.97 0.27 3.57
CA VAL A 19 5.32 1.58 3.47
C VAL A 19 4.06 1.59 4.33
N ALA A 20 3.87 2.65 5.12
CA ALA A 20 2.81 2.72 6.12
C ALA A 20 1.94 3.97 5.93
N HIS A 21 0.62 3.78 5.98
CA HIS A 21 -0.30 4.91 5.97
C HIS A 21 -0.36 5.58 7.35
N TYR A 22 -0.67 6.88 7.40
CA TYR A 22 -0.79 7.64 8.64
C TYR A 22 -1.76 7.06 9.69
N TYR A 23 -2.69 6.20 9.27
CA TYR A 23 -3.77 5.68 10.13
C TYR A 23 -3.48 4.28 10.71
N VAL A 24 -2.34 3.68 10.41
CA VAL A 24 -1.93 2.43 11.06
C VAL A 24 -1.40 2.68 12.47
N SER A 25 -1.26 1.62 13.27
CA SER A 25 -0.76 1.74 14.64
C SER A 25 0.66 2.32 14.69
N ALA A 26 0.99 3.02 15.79
CA ALA A 26 2.29 3.64 16.00
C ALA A 26 3.46 2.64 15.91
N ASP A 27 3.25 1.39 16.34
CA ASP A 27 4.27 0.33 16.23
C ASP A 27 4.64 0.02 14.77
N ILE A 28 3.66 0.01 13.87
CA ILE A 28 3.87 -0.22 12.44
C ILE A 28 4.52 1.00 11.78
N GLN A 29 4.11 2.21 12.16
CA GLN A 29 4.74 3.45 11.70
C GLN A 29 6.22 3.48 12.06
N THR A 30 6.53 3.22 13.34
CA THR A 30 7.92 3.18 13.83
C THR A 30 8.72 2.09 13.12
N LEU A 31 8.11 0.93 12.86
CA LEU A 31 8.79 -0.16 12.15
C LEU A 31 9.10 0.20 10.69
N ALA A 32 8.20 0.91 10.01
CA ALA A 32 8.45 1.38 8.64
C ALA A 32 9.66 2.31 8.60
N GLU A 33 9.71 3.33 9.47
CA GLU A 33 10.83 4.26 9.56
C GLU A 33 12.16 3.57 9.92
N GLU A 34 12.15 2.68 10.92
CA GLU A 34 13.34 1.94 11.35
C GLU A 34 13.90 0.98 10.29
N THR A 35 13.08 0.59 9.30
CA THR A 35 13.47 -0.35 8.25
C THR A 35 13.81 0.34 6.92
N GLY A 36 13.85 1.68 6.91
CA GLY A 36 14.13 2.47 5.72
C GLY A 36 12.93 2.64 4.78
N GLY A 37 11.73 2.33 5.27
CA GLY A 37 10.46 2.65 4.63
C GLY A 37 9.99 4.07 4.95
N ILE A 38 8.70 4.31 4.73
CA ILE A 38 8.08 5.64 4.91
C ILE A 38 6.70 5.54 5.56
N VAL A 39 6.36 6.57 6.32
CA VAL A 39 5.00 6.84 6.83
C VAL A 39 4.44 8.03 6.06
N SER A 40 3.43 7.82 5.21
CA SER A 40 2.90 8.88 4.33
C SER A 40 1.44 8.65 3.89
N ASP A 41 0.91 9.52 3.04
CA ASP A 41 -0.37 9.31 2.37
C ASP A 41 -0.28 8.26 1.25
N SER A 42 -1.43 7.85 0.71
CA SER A 42 -1.51 6.78 -0.30
C SER A 42 -0.67 7.03 -1.55
N LEU A 43 -0.60 8.27 -2.04
CA LEU A 43 0.10 8.59 -3.29
C LEU A 43 1.59 8.58 -3.07
N GLU A 44 2.05 9.18 -1.97
CA GLU A 44 3.46 9.23 -1.63
C GLU A 44 4.02 7.85 -1.30
N MET A 45 3.25 7.00 -0.61
CA MET A 45 3.60 5.59 -0.39
C MET A 45 3.85 4.85 -1.72
N ALA A 46 2.97 5.05 -2.70
CA ALA A 46 3.06 4.38 -4.00
C ALA A 46 4.26 4.90 -4.83
N ARG A 47 4.50 6.22 -4.82
CA ARG A 47 5.66 6.84 -5.48
C ARG A 47 6.98 6.43 -4.85
N PHE A 48 7.05 6.40 -3.53
CA PHE A 48 8.23 5.92 -2.82
C PHE A 48 8.53 4.46 -3.17
N GLY A 49 7.50 3.59 -3.16
CA GLY A 49 7.62 2.19 -3.56
C GLY A 49 8.13 2.02 -4.99
N GLN A 50 7.64 2.83 -5.93
CA GLN A 50 8.12 2.85 -7.32
C GLN A 50 9.60 3.23 -7.43
N ASN A 51 10.01 4.30 -6.74
CA ASN A 51 11.34 4.89 -6.89
C ASN A 51 12.44 4.22 -6.06
N CYS A 52 12.09 3.41 -5.07
CA CYS A 52 13.09 2.70 -4.25
C CYS A 52 13.71 1.50 -4.99
N ASP A 53 14.86 1.00 -4.52
CA ASP A 53 15.54 -0.16 -5.12
C ASP A 53 14.95 -1.52 -4.69
N ALA A 54 13.98 -1.52 -3.76
CA ALA A 54 13.37 -2.74 -3.27
C ALA A 54 12.52 -3.42 -4.37
N GLU A 55 12.64 -4.74 -4.47
CA GLU A 55 11.84 -5.57 -5.39
C GLU A 55 10.45 -5.86 -4.85
N THR A 56 10.28 -5.77 -3.53
CA THR A 56 9.01 -6.03 -2.85
C THR A 56 8.56 -4.80 -2.05
N ILE A 57 7.28 -4.44 -2.19
CA ILE A 57 6.63 -3.38 -1.42
C ILE A 57 5.62 -4.06 -0.48
N VAL A 58 5.80 -3.89 0.82
CA VAL A 58 4.83 -4.30 1.84
C VAL A 58 4.03 -3.07 2.25
N VAL A 59 2.74 -3.08 1.96
CA VAL A 59 1.83 -1.97 2.21
C VAL A 59 1.07 -2.21 3.51
N ALA A 60 1.39 -1.42 4.52
CA ALA A 60 0.60 -1.28 5.72
C ALA A 60 -0.48 -0.20 5.49
N GLY A 61 -1.58 -0.64 4.88
CA GLY A 61 -2.73 0.17 4.52
C GLY A 61 -3.89 -0.74 4.11
N VAL A 62 -4.83 -0.19 3.37
CA VAL A 62 -5.99 -0.94 2.84
C VAL A 62 -5.74 -1.39 1.40
N LYS A 63 -6.54 -2.34 0.93
CA LYS A 63 -6.41 -3.03 -0.36
C LYS A 63 -6.16 -2.12 -1.55
N PHE A 64 -6.98 -1.08 -1.77
CA PHE A 64 -6.83 -0.17 -2.91
C PHE A 64 -5.48 0.56 -2.92
N MET A 65 -4.88 0.80 -1.74
CA MET A 65 -3.56 1.43 -1.66
C MET A 65 -2.47 0.48 -2.19
N GLY A 66 -2.61 -0.82 -1.91
CA GLY A 66 -1.76 -1.86 -2.49
C GLY A 66 -1.95 -1.99 -3.99
N GLU A 67 -3.19 -1.95 -4.48
CA GLU A 67 -3.49 -1.96 -5.92
C GLU A 67 -2.90 -0.74 -6.62
N THR A 68 -2.98 0.44 -6.01
CA THR A 68 -2.34 1.67 -6.50
C THR A 68 -0.82 1.53 -6.60
N ALA A 69 -0.17 0.98 -5.57
CA ALA A 69 1.26 0.71 -5.60
C ALA A 69 1.63 -0.29 -6.72
N LYS A 70 0.79 -1.31 -6.96
CA LYS A 70 0.99 -2.28 -8.04
C LYS A 70 0.79 -1.68 -9.42
N ILE A 71 -0.15 -0.75 -9.58
CA ILE A 71 -0.35 0.00 -10.83
C ILE A 71 0.88 0.85 -11.17
N LEU A 72 1.47 1.52 -10.18
CA LEU A 72 2.67 2.35 -10.39
C LEU A 72 3.97 1.53 -10.52
N SER A 73 4.01 0.34 -9.93
CA SER A 73 5.19 -0.54 -9.92
C SER A 73 4.85 -1.94 -10.47
N PRO A 74 4.48 -2.07 -11.75
CA PRO A 74 3.96 -3.31 -12.32
C PRO A 74 4.96 -4.46 -12.26
N GLU A 75 6.27 -4.17 -12.32
CA GLU A 75 7.37 -5.12 -12.19
C GLU A 75 7.66 -5.58 -10.76
N LYS A 76 7.20 -4.84 -9.73
CA LYS A 76 7.49 -5.14 -8.33
C LYS A 76 6.47 -6.07 -7.71
N ASN A 77 6.89 -6.83 -6.70
CA ASN A 77 5.96 -7.59 -5.87
C ASN A 77 5.31 -6.65 -4.85
N VAL A 78 3.98 -6.68 -4.75
CA VAL A 78 3.24 -5.85 -3.79
C VAL A 78 2.42 -6.74 -2.89
N LEU A 79 2.60 -6.58 -1.58
CA LEU A 79 1.90 -7.32 -0.54
C LEU A 79 1.13 -6.32 0.33
N VAL A 80 -0.11 -6.62 0.67
CA VAL A 80 -0.88 -5.89 1.69
C VAL A 80 -0.91 -6.74 2.95
N LEU A 81 -0.76 -6.14 4.13
CA LEU A 81 -0.66 -6.89 5.39
C LEU A 81 -1.91 -7.71 5.72
N ASP A 82 -3.07 -7.21 5.34
CA ASP A 82 -4.38 -7.84 5.54
C ASP A 82 -5.23 -7.62 4.29
N ASP A 83 -5.67 -8.70 3.65
CA ASP A 83 -6.47 -8.63 2.43
C ASP A 83 -7.93 -8.21 2.69
N GLN A 84 -8.38 -8.28 3.95
CA GLN A 84 -9.69 -7.81 4.41
C GLN A 84 -9.65 -6.33 4.84
N ALA A 85 -8.48 -5.70 4.92
CA ALA A 85 -8.38 -4.28 5.20
C ALA A 85 -8.85 -3.48 3.97
N THR A 86 -10.10 -3.02 3.99
CA THR A 86 -10.73 -2.29 2.87
C THR A 86 -11.18 -0.88 3.26
N CYS A 87 -11.50 -0.05 2.28
CA CYS A 87 -12.09 1.27 2.47
C CYS A 87 -13.59 1.24 2.13
N SER A 88 -14.45 1.72 3.02
CA SER A 88 -15.90 1.75 2.77
C SER A 88 -16.27 2.63 1.57
N LEU A 89 -15.51 3.71 1.32
CA LEU A 89 -15.75 4.60 0.18
C LEU A 89 -15.39 3.93 -1.15
N ASP A 90 -14.29 3.17 -1.17
CA ASP A 90 -13.88 2.37 -2.33
C ASP A 90 -14.93 1.32 -2.67
N LEU A 91 -15.39 0.57 -1.67
CA LEU A 91 -16.47 -0.42 -1.83
C LEU A 91 -17.81 0.20 -2.23
N SER A 92 -18.04 1.48 -1.93
CA SER A 92 -19.28 2.19 -2.27
C SER A 92 -19.33 2.74 -3.70
N CYS A 93 -18.29 2.51 -4.50
CA CYS A 93 -18.22 2.94 -5.90
C CYS A 93 -18.16 1.73 -6.85
N PRO A 94 -19.26 0.97 -7.02
CA PRO A 94 -19.29 -0.15 -7.94
C PRO A 94 -19.24 0.33 -9.39
N ILE A 95 -18.53 -0.44 -10.24
CA ILE A 95 -18.28 -0.08 -11.63
C ILE A 95 -19.57 0.09 -12.44
N ASP A 96 -20.58 -0.76 -12.23
CA ASP A 96 -21.82 -0.72 -13.00
C ASP A 96 -22.58 0.60 -12.79
N ASP A 97 -22.68 1.05 -11.52
CA ASP A 97 -23.34 2.31 -11.18
C ASP A 97 -22.51 3.52 -11.65
N PHE A 98 -21.18 3.44 -11.51
CA PHE A 98 -20.28 4.51 -11.95
C PHE A 98 -20.28 4.67 -13.48
N SER A 99 -20.24 3.57 -14.23
CA SER A 99 -20.33 3.60 -15.69
C SER A 99 -21.67 4.15 -16.17
N ALA A 100 -22.79 3.74 -15.58
CA ALA A 100 -24.10 4.30 -15.90
C ALA A 100 -24.17 5.81 -15.62
N PHE A 101 -23.52 6.28 -14.55
CA PHE A 101 -23.41 7.70 -14.25
C PHE A 101 -22.59 8.47 -15.31
N CYS A 102 -21.44 7.93 -15.74
CA CYS A 102 -20.63 8.53 -16.80
C CYS A 102 -21.36 8.60 -18.14
N ASP A 103 -22.04 7.51 -18.54
CA ASP A 103 -22.81 7.46 -19.81
C ASP A 103 -23.95 8.48 -19.83
N ALA A 104 -24.55 8.77 -18.68
CA ALA A 104 -25.59 9.79 -18.52
C ALA A 104 -25.03 11.23 -18.54
N ASN A 105 -23.72 11.41 -18.35
CA ASN A 105 -23.06 12.72 -18.25
C ASN A 105 -21.79 12.77 -19.12
N PRO A 106 -21.88 12.60 -20.45
CA PRO A 106 -20.72 12.38 -21.33
C PRO A 106 -19.77 13.58 -21.51
N ASP A 107 -20.18 14.78 -21.10
CA ASP A 107 -19.38 16.01 -21.20
C ASP A 107 -18.59 16.33 -19.91
N HIS A 108 -18.59 15.42 -18.93
CA HIS A 108 -17.90 15.52 -17.64
C HIS A 108 -16.92 14.35 -17.43
#